data_AF-A0A1X0S8W4-F1
#
_entry.id   AF-A0A1X0S8W4-F1
#
_cell.length_a   1.000
_cell.length_b   1.000
_cell.length_c   1.000
_cell.angle_alpha   90.00
_cell.angle_beta   90.00
_cell.angle_gamma   90.00
#
_symmetry.space_group_name_H-M   'P 1'
#
loop_
_entity.id
_entity.type
_entity.pdbx_description
1 polymer ?
#
loop_
_entity_poly.entity_id
_entity_poly.type
_entity_poly.pdbx_seq_one_letter_code
_entity_poly.pdbx_strand_id
1 'polypeptide(L)' 'FWSKIKGNIRRDCLNADDNLNTRMVESAKTISIDDCVNWISHSYPFFVRCL' A
#
# COMPACT_ATOMS: atom_id res chain seq x y z
N PHE A 1 -2.32 -0.94 4.08
CA PHE A 1 -1.48 0.07 3.41
C PHE A 1 -0.36 -0.55 2.55
N TRP A 2 0.80 -0.92 3.13
CA TRP A 2 2.00 -1.30 2.37
C TRP A 2 1.83 -2.47 1.39
N SER A 3 0.96 -3.42 1.68
CA SER A 3 0.68 -4.53 0.76
C SER A 3 0.10 -4.05 -0.58
N LYS A 4 -0.79 -3.05 -0.55
CA LYS A 4 -1.41 -2.49 -1.77
C LYS A 4 -0.41 -1.68 -2.57
N ILE A 5 0.40 -0.85 -1.89
CA ILE A 5 1.45 -0.07 -2.54
C ILE A 5 2.46 -0.97 -3.26
N LYS A 6 2.97 -1.99 -2.58
CA LYS A 6 3.89 -2.96 -3.19
C LYS A 6 3.27 -3.76 -4.33
N GLY A 7 1.94 -3.96 -4.32
CA GLY A 7 1.24 -4.61 -5.42
C GLY A 7 1.12 -3.74 -6.67
N ASN A 8 1.06 -2.42 -6.49
CA ASN A 8 0.87 -1.44 -7.57
C ASN A 8 2.18 -0.87 -8.11
N ILE A 9 3.27 -0.90 -7.33
CA ILE A 9 4.62 -0.76 -7.87
C ILE A 9 4.83 -2.00 -8.74
N ARG A 10 4.83 -1.83 -10.07
CA ARG A 10 4.96 -2.92 -11.05
C ARG A 10 6.08 -3.89 -10.63
N ARG A 11 5.91 -5.18 -10.92
CA ARG A 11 6.93 -6.21 -10.59
C ARG A 11 8.08 -6.26 -11.60
N ASP A 12 8.08 -5.38 -12.60
CA ASP A 12 9.20 -5.22 -13.52
C ASP A 12 10.41 -4.59 -12.81
N CYS A 13 11.60 -5.01 -13.22
CA CYS A 13 12.84 -4.43 -12.74
C CYS A 13 12.86 -2.93 -13.02
N LEU A 14 13.37 -2.14 -12.07
CA LEU A 14 13.70 -0.74 -12.33
C LEU A 14 14.77 -0.71 -13.43
N ASN A 15 14.50 0.01 -14.51
CA ASN A 15 15.51 0.34 -15.50
C ASN A 15 16.27 1.62 -15.10
N ALA A 16 17.28 2.01 -15.87
CA ALA A 16 18.11 3.18 -15.58
C ALA A 16 17.33 4.52 -15.58
N ASP A 17 16.18 4.56 -16.25
CA ASP A 17 15.32 5.74 -16.36
C ASP A 17 14.18 5.73 -15.33
N ASP A 18 13.97 4.61 -14.62
CA ASP A 18 12.94 4.48 -13.61
C ASP A 18 13.38 5.08 -12.27
N ASN A 19 12.43 5.74 -11.60
CA ASN A 19 12.60 6.20 -10.23
C ASN A 19 11.60 5.48 -9.31
N LEU A 20 12.14 4.70 -8.36
CA LEU A 20 11.32 3.96 -7.39
C LEU A 20 10.43 4.89 -6.56
N ASN A 21 10.93 6.07 -6.18
CA ASN A 21 10.17 7.03 -5.39
C ASN A 21 8.96 7.54 -6.19
N THR A 22 9.12 7.84 -7.48
CA THR A 22 8.01 8.23 -8.36
C THR A 22 6.95 7.13 -8.41
N ARG A 23 7.35 5.87 -8.61
CA ARG A 23 6.43 4.71 -8.63
C ARG A 23 5.71 4.51 -7.29
N MET A 24 6.39 4.73 -6.17
CA MET A 24 5.79 4.69 -4.83
C MET A 24 4.74 5.78 -4.66
N VAL A 25 5.03 7.01 -5.08
CA VAL A 25 4.12 8.15 -4.99
C VAL A 25 2.88 7.93 -5.89
N GLU A 26 3.08 7.48 -7.13
CA GLU A 26 1.98 7.16 -8.04
C GLU A 26 1.11 6.04 -7.49
N SER A 27 1.72 4.99 -6.94
CA SER A 27 1.00 3.92 -6.29
C SER A 27 0.22 4.42 -5.07
N ALA A 28 0.78 5.31 -4.26
CA ALA A 28 0.10 5.84 -3.07
C ALA A 28 -1.14 6.68 -3.45
N LYS A 29 -1.13 7.37 -4.59
CA LYS A 29 -2.28 8.13 -5.11
C LYS A 29 -3.49 7.25 -5.47
N THR A 30 -3.30 5.94 -5.65
CA THR A 30 -4.39 4.99 -5.94
C THR A 30 -5.17 4.56 -4.70
N ILE A 31 -4.77 5.00 -3.51
CA ILE A 31 -5.41 4.64 -2.25
C ILE A 31 -6.66 5.49 -2.05
N SER A 32 -7.80 4.83 -1.84
CA SER A 32 -9.07 5.51 -1.54
C SER A 32 -9.28 5.68 -0.05
N ILE A 33 -10.25 6.54 0.32
CA ILE A 33 -10.72 6.65 1.71
C ILE A 33 -11.27 5.31 2.20
N ASP A 34 -11.99 4.58 1.35
CA ASP A 34 -12.54 3.26 1.69
C ASP A 34 -11.43 2.24 2.00
N ASP A 35 -10.30 2.26 1.30
CA ASP A 35 -9.15 1.42 1.65
C ASP A 35 -8.67 1.71 3.08
N CYS A 36 -8.56 2.99 3.44
CA CYS A 36 -8.13 3.41 4.78
C CYS A 36 -9.12 2.96 5.86
N VAL A 37 -10.42 3.20 5.65
CA VAL A 37 -11.48 2.76 6.58
C VAL A 37 -11.45 1.24 6.73
N ASN A 38 -11.34 0.51 5.62
CA ASN A 38 -11.29 -0.96 5.64
C ASN A 38 -10.05 -1.48 6.38
N TRP A 39 -8.88 -0.84 6.25
CA TRP A 39 -7.68 -1.25 6.99
C TRP A 39 -7.82 -1.04 8.50
N ILE A 40 -8.44 0.06 8.93
CA ILE A 40 -8.70 0.34 10.34
C ILE A 40 -9.72 -0.67 10.89
N SER A 41 -10.82 -0.89 10.19
CA SER A 41 -11.84 -1.87 10.61
C SER A 41 -11.28 -3.29 10.65
N HIS A 42 -10.45 -3.66 9.67
CA HIS A 42 -9.82 -4.97 9.62
C HIS A 42 -8.78 -5.18 10.72
N SER A 43 -8.13 -4.12 11.23
CA SER A 43 -7.16 -4.27 12.33
C SER A 43 -7.82 -4.52 13.69
N TYR A 44 -9.08 -4.12 13.87
CA TYR A 44 -9.80 -4.18 15.15
C TYR A 44 -9.80 -5.58 15.81
N PRO A 45 -10.13 -6.68 15.09
CA PRO A 45 -10.16 -8.03 15.67
C PRO A 45 -8.78 -8.55 16.10
N PHE A 46 -7.69 -8.00 15.53
CA PHE A 46 -6.33 -8.41 15.89
C PHE A 46 -5.91 -7.86 17.24
N PHE A 47 -6.40 -6.68 17.65
CA PHE A 47 -6.07 -6.11 18.96
C PHE A 47 -6.60 -6.97 20.12
N VAL A 48 -7.75 -7.61 19.96
CA VAL A 48 -8.30 -8.55 20.97
C VAL A 48 -7.38 -9.76 21.17
N ARG A 49 -6.61 -10.14 20.15
CA ARG A 49 -5.62 -11.25 20.24
C ARG A 49 -4.25 -10.80 20.75
N CYS A 50 -4.05 -9.50 20.95
CA CYS A 50 -2.78 -8.91 21.39
C CYS A 50 -2.81 -8.44 22.86
N LEU A 51 -3.95 -8.58 23.53
CA LEU A 51 -4.16 -8.34 24.96
C LEU A 51 -4.27 -9.68 25.69
#